data_AF-A0AAU9TSP3-F1
#
_entry.id   AF-A0AAU9TSP3-F1
#
_cell.length_a   1.000
_cell.length_b   1.000
_cell.length_c   1.000
_cell.angle_alpha   90.00
_cell.angle_beta   90.00
_cell.angle_gamma   90.00
#
_symmetry.space_group_name_H-M   'P 1'
#
loop_
_entity.id
_entity.type
_entity.pdbx_description
1 polymer ?
#
loop_
_entity_poly.entity_id
_entity_poly.type
_entity_poly.pdbx_seq_one_letter_code
_entity_poly.pdbx_strand_id
1 'polypeptide(L)'
;MPLNIIPTPKFIPISVKEFKRHLQESDFLEAIQLEHYQIVAQQHFGSFEHFSKLENCSKNRYNDILCWDETRVKITPKKEDTDYIHANYVDSFEIPKKYVATQGPLEKTVEHFWQLIWEQNSCIIVMLTKLQDAWKISCAVLAPLRQTSSFSSCAGPSSMKRKRNDTIVDPDTKQEIQDPKRPRMVLDTDKKVRCLKTLTSAYTKIIEALSMIMSSSRKTEDASSRTRSIAELKSEVILASQVTSIIFTAHNINRQKVRGTNTNMQQKAGLTDYNIHFMGNDYSIPRAEIDAIWLAETKKEGLEYKNYTMDNKENWYGTKGPYFDMFAAFKLRLDELRLGHGTMPITKKDGTHTSFQVSKYGLTGAHHTLLEGSSFPPERRSSIVQILGPMTAFLCLISTEGIYRNKFAAAVKRAMSHIPSIDDIIDITKNIKTSFELSTMISLIAEILLITTSRQATRMCFPINFLVVVLEDIKREEDKVKFLEFFNTTGSGGWLLYKLCMNRSWNMQGLMTEEVASQIVYHSIFGTYKEDLSILSQITKTGNWYTREEILLEA
;
A
#
# COMPACT_ATOMS: atom_id res chain seq x y z
N MET A 1 8.69 25.41 30.38
CA MET A 1 10.04 25.43 30.97
C MET A 1 11.05 25.37 29.84
N PRO A 2 12.08 26.22 29.81
CA PRO A 2 13.16 26.04 28.84
C PRO A 2 13.91 24.75 29.19
N LEU A 3 14.03 23.84 28.22
CA LEU A 3 14.85 22.64 28.35
C LEU A 3 16.31 23.09 28.47
N ASN A 4 16.92 22.88 29.63
CA ASN A 4 18.36 23.02 29.80
C ASN A 4 19.03 21.94 28.96
N ILE A 5 19.53 22.31 27.79
CA ILE A 5 20.34 21.43 26.94
C ILE A 5 21.72 21.34 27.59
N ILE A 6 21.99 20.23 28.26
CA ILE A 6 23.31 19.89 28.76
C ILE A 6 24.20 19.63 27.53
N PRO A 7 25.41 20.23 27.43
CA PRO A 7 26.34 19.93 26.34
C PRO A 7 26.61 18.43 26.32
N THR A 8 26.56 17.81 25.14
CA THR A 8 26.86 16.39 24.96
C THR A 8 28.21 16.08 25.59
N PRO A 9 28.28 15.17 26.58
CA PRO A 9 29.56 14.74 27.11
C PRO A 9 30.39 14.18 25.94
N LYS A 10 31.68 14.50 25.89
CA LYS A 10 32.61 13.90 24.92
C LYS A 10 32.42 12.38 25.00
N PHE A 11 31.94 11.77 23.92
CA PHE A 11 31.78 10.33 23.82
C PHE A 11 33.08 9.65 24.24
N ILE A 12 33.04 8.87 25.32
CA ILE A 12 34.20 8.10 25.76
C ILE A 12 34.11 6.74 25.05
N PRO A 13 35.06 6.38 24.18
CA PRO A 13 35.03 5.12 23.47
C PRO A 13 35.14 4.00 24.49
N ILE A 14 34.22 3.06 24.42
CA ILE A 14 34.25 1.84 25.24
C ILE A 14 35.04 0.76 24.51
N SER A 15 35.74 -0.09 25.26
CA SER A 15 36.49 -1.20 24.68
C SER A 15 35.57 -2.20 23.96
N VAL A 16 36.07 -2.96 22.98
CA VAL A 16 35.27 -4.00 22.29
C VAL A 16 34.68 -5.02 23.28
N LYS A 17 35.41 -5.33 24.36
CA LYS A 17 34.96 -6.22 25.44
C LYS A 17 33.77 -5.62 26.18
N GLU A 18 33.81 -4.32 26.41
CA GLU A 18 32.77 -3.57 27.10
C GLU A 18 31.56 -3.28 26.21
N PHE A 19 31.78 -3.06 24.91
CA PHE A 19 30.71 -3.02 23.91
C PHE A 19 29.97 -4.36 23.82
N LYS A 20 30.71 -5.49 23.83
CA LYS A 20 30.10 -6.83 23.87
C LYS A 20 29.32 -7.09 25.15
N ARG A 21 29.77 -6.55 26.30
CA ARG A 21 29.04 -6.60 27.57
C ARG A 21 27.74 -5.80 27.48
N HIS A 22 27.81 -4.54 27.03
CA HIS A 22 26.62 -3.71 26.84
C HIS A 22 25.61 -4.33 25.86
N LEU A 23 26.06 -4.94 24.76
CA LEU A 23 25.18 -5.68 23.82
C LEU A 23 24.38 -6.82 24.46
N GLN A 24 24.82 -7.33 25.62
CA GLN A 24 24.17 -8.41 26.34
C GLN A 24 23.23 -7.91 27.45
N GLU A 25 23.19 -6.60 27.71
CA GLU A 25 22.31 -5.99 28.69
C GLU A 25 20.91 -5.77 28.10
N SER A 26 19.88 -6.03 28.89
CA SER A 26 18.48 -6.05 28.42
C SER A 26 17.95 -4.68 28.00
N ASP A 27 18.57 -3.61 28.48
CA ASP A 27 18.24 -2.20 28.24
C ASP A 27 19.06 -1.58 27.11
N PHE A 28 19.99 -2.31 26.47
CA PHE A 28 20.87 -1.78 25.43
C PHE A 28 20.11 -1.14 24.25
N LEU A 29 19.00 -1.75 23.83
CA LEU A 29 18.20 -1.23 22.74
C LEU A 29 17.46 0.04 23.14
N GLU A 30 16.93 0.10 24.37
CA GLU A 30 16.31 1.31 24.94
C GLU A 30 17.34 2.43 25.08
N ALA A 31 18.56 2.12 25.52
CA ALA A 31 19.65 3.07 25.63
C ALA A 31 20.04 3.67 24.26
N ILE A 32 20.18 2.84 23.21
CA ILE A 32 20.42 3.31 21.84
C ILE A 32 19.26 4.17 21.33
N GLN A 33 18.02 3.77 21.59
CA GLN A 33 16.85 4.55 21.17
C GLN A 33 16.81 5.90 21.86
N LEU A 34 17.08 5.95 23.16
CA LEU A 34 17.10 7.17 23.95
C LEU A 34 18.24 8.09 23.51
N GLU A 35 19.41 7.53 23.21
CA GLU A 35 20.55 8.25 22.62
C GLU A 35 20.20 8.81 21.23
N HIS A 36 19.56 8.02 20.37
CA HIS A 36 19.08 8.48 19.06
C HIS A 36 18.09 9.65 19.21
N TYR A 37 17.11 9.54 20.12
CA TYR A 37 16.17 10.63 20.39
C TYR A 37 16.86 11.89 20.92
N GLN A 38 17.88 11.74 21.76
CA GLN A 38 18.69 12.87 22.24
C GLN A 38 19.47 13.54 21.10
N ILE A 39 20.06 12.76 20.20
CA ILE A 39 20.80 13.30 19.04
C ILE A 39 19.85 14.03 18.08
N VAL A 40 18.68 13.46 17.79
CA VAL A 40 17.67 14.06 16.89
C VAL A 40 17.02 15.30 17.50
N ALA A 41 16.91 15.38 18.84
CA ALA A 41 16.36 16.55 19.53
C ALA A 41 17.33 17.74 19.60
N GLN A 42 18.60 17.56 19.24
CA GLN A 42 19.56 18.67 19.20
C GLN A 42 19.20 19.66 18.09
N GLN A 43 19.31 20.96 18.38
CA GLN A 43 19.21 21.97 17.34
C GLN A 43 20.39 21.82 16.39
N HIS A 44 20.10 21.43 15.15
CA HIS A 44 21.10 21.36 14.10
C HIS A 44 21.34 22.75 13.52
N PHE A 45 22.57 23.25 13.65
CA PHE A 45 23.01 24.52 13.09
C PHE A 45 23.75 24.26 11.77
N GLY A 46 23.31 24.91 10.68
CA GLY A 46 23.96 24.83 9.37
C GLY A 46 23.03 25.30 8.26
N SER A 47 23.58 25.67 7.11
CA SER A 47 22.81 25.98 5.91
C SER A 47 22.70 24.75 4.99
N PHE A 48 21.69 24.74 4.14
CA PHE A 48 21.44 23.69 3.16
C PHE A 48 21.08 24.30 1.80
N GLU A 49 21.60 25.49 1.50
CA GLU A 49 21.25 26.25 0.30
C GLU A 49 21.60 25.47 -0.96
N HIS A 50 22.75 24.78 -0.99
CA HIS A 50 23.14 23.99 -2.17
C HIS A 50 22.26 22.76 -2.36
N PHE A 51 21.79 22.14 -1.27
CA PHE A 51 20.81 21.07 -1.31
C PHE A 51 19.48 21.57 -1.93
N SER A 52 19.06 22.79 -1.62
CA SER A 52 17.81 23.39 -2.08
C SER A 52 17.84 24.04 -3.47
N LYS A 53 19.01 24.18 -4.11
CA LYS A 53 19.11 24.71 -5.48
C LYS A 53 18.38 23.81 -6.48
N LEU A 54 17.59 24.42 -7.36
CA LEU A 54 16.76 23.72 -8.35
C LEU A 54 17.57 22.75 -9.25
N GLU A 55 18.78 23.16 -9.64
CA GLU A 55 19.75 22.36 -10.40
C GLU A 55 20.23 21.10 -9.67
N ASN A 56 20.24 21.13 -8.33
CA ASN A 56 20.72 20.04 -7.46
C ASN A 56 19.61 19.14 -6.92
N CYS A 57 18.35 19.60 -6.91
CA CYS A 57 17.19 18.81 -6.44
C CYS A 57 17.15 17.41 -7.06
N SER A 58 17.54 17.33 -8.32
CA SER A 58 17.57 16.07 -9.05
C SER A 58 18.61 15.09 -8.46
N LYS A 59 19.72 15.56 -7.90
CA LYS A 59 20.81 14.76 -7.33
C LYS A 59 20.50 14.23 -5.91
N ASN A 60 19.39 14.65 -5.30
CA ASN A 60 18.97 14.22 -3.96
C ASN A 60 18.01 13.02 -4.04
N ARG A 61 18.28 11.96 -3.29
CA ARG A 61 17.41 10.77 -3.21
C ARG A 61 16.15 11.02 -2.38
N TYR A 62 16.28 11.84 -1.35
CA TYR A 62 15.26 12.19 -0.37
C TYR A 62 15.26 13.71 -0.18
N ASN A 63 14.06 14.31 -0.10
CA ASN A 63 13.91 15.77 0.06
C ASN A 63 13.95 16.21 1.53
N ASP A 64 13.84 15.25 2.43
CA ASP A 64 13.78 15.37 3.89
C ASP A 64 15.09 14.99 4.59
N ILE A 65 16.07 14.47 3.85
CA ILE A 65 17.44 14.22 4.35
C ILE A 65 18.35 15.32 3.82
N LEU A 66 18.55 16.35 4.64
CA LEU A 66 19.32 17.54 4.26
C LEU A 66 20.81 17.22 4.09
N CYS A 67 21.45 17.88 3.12
CA CYS A 67 22.90 17.88 2.96
C CYS A 67 23.42 19.24 3.45
N TRP A 68 24.22 19.24 4.52
CA TRP A 68 24.72 20.46 5.16
C TRP A 68 25.83 21.11 4.35
N ASP A 69 25.76 22.41 4.11
CA ASP A 69 26.73 23.13 3.29
C ASP A 69 28.11 23.23 3.94
N GLU A 70 28.18 23.24 5.27
CA GLU A 70 29.42 23.37 6.04
C GLU A 70 30.31 22.12 5.96
N THR A 71 29.68 20.95 5.85
CA THR A 71 30.39 19.66 5.83
C THR A 71 30.25 18.92 4.51
N ARG A 72 29.57 19.49 3.50
CA ARG A 72 29.39 18.81 2.21
C ARG A 72 30.72 18.52 1.54
N VAL A 73 30.80 17.35 0.92
CA VAL A 73 31.91 17.03 0.02
C VAL A 73 31.66 17.73 -1.32
N LYS A 74 32.68 18.42 -1.83
CA LYS A 74 32.64 19.11 -3.12
C LYS A 74 33.45 18.30 -4.11
N ILE A 75 32.86 17.99 -5.25
CA ILE A 75 33.56 17.30 -6.34
C ILE A 75 33.95 18.30 -7.44
N THR A 76 35.00 18.02 -8.20
CA THR A 76 35.42 18.90 -9.29
C THR A 76 34.33 18.97 -10.37
N PRO A 77 33.77 20.17 -10.70
CA PRO A 77 32.73 20.27 -11.71
C PRO A 77 33.20 19.82 -13.10
N LYS A 78 32.39 19.01 -13.79
CA LYS A 78 32.55 18.72 -15.22
C LYS A 78 31.79 19.77 -16.04
N LYS A 79 32.08 19.91 -17.34
CA LYS A 79 31.44 20.94 -18.20
C LYS A 79 29.91 20.85 -18.10
N GLU A 80 29.28 21.97 -17.76
CA GLU A 80 27.82 22.14 -17.56
C GLU A 80 27.23 21.47 -16.30
N ASP A 81 28.05 21.07 -15.33
CA ASP A 81 27.61 20.43 -14.09
C ASP A 81 28.03 21.23 -12.83
N THR A 82 27.41 20.95 -11.69
CA THR A 82 27.69 21.59 -10.40
C THR A 82 28.72 20.81 -9.57
N ASP A 83 29.31 21.45 -8.55
CA ASP A 83 30.22 20.83 -7.57
C ASP A 83 29.49 19.92 -6.55
N TYR A 84 28.18 19.73 -6.73
CA TYR A 84 27.30 19.16 -5.73
C TYR A 84 27.13 17.64 -5.90
N ILE A 85 27.35 16.92 -4.81
CA ILE A 85 26.92 15.55 -4.54
C ILE A 85 26.34 15.51 -3.12
N HIS A 86 25.31 14.68 -2.89
CA HIS A 86 24.70 14.51 -1.57
C HIS A 86 25.59 13.62 -0.69
N ALA A 87 26.65 14.23 -0.15
CA ALA A 87 27.63 13.61 0.72
C ALA A 87 28.21 14.64 1.71
N ASN A 88 28.40 14.24 2.96
CA ASN A 88 28.99 15.05 4.01
C ASN A 88 30.19 14.34 4.65
N TYR A 89 31.20 15.11 5.04
CA TYR A 89 32.26 14.62 5.90
C TYR A 89 31.73 14.36 7.30
N VAL A 90 32.15 13.24 7.88
CA VAL A 90 31.85 12.83 9.25
C VAL A 90 33.17 12.61 9.97
N ASP A 91 33.27 13.16 11.17
CA ASP A 91 34.45 12.99 12.02
C ASP A 91 34.55 11.52 12.47
N SER A 92 35.77 10.99 12.56
CA SER A 92 35.99 9.83 13.43
C SER A 92 36.18 10.30 14.86
N PHE A 93 36.30 9.35 15.77
CA PHE A 93 36.63 9.63 17.16
C PHE A 93 37.93 10.45 17.32
N GLU A 94 38.92 10.23 16.46
CA GLU A 94 40.26 10.83 16.59
C GLU A 94 40.63 11.79 15.47
N ILE A 95 39.97 11.67 14.31
CA ILE A 95 40.36 12.38 13.08
C ILE A 95 39.12 13.11 12.54
N PRO A 96 39.12 14.45 12.48
CA PRO A 96 38.03 15.18 11.86
C PRO A 96 37.94 14.86 10.36
N LYS A 97 36.72 14.85 9.81
CA LYS A 97 36.41 14.58 8.41
C LYS A 97 36.97 13.25 7.87
N LYS A 98 37.12 12.24 8.74
CA LYS A 98 37.72 10.95 8.39
C LYS A 98 36.84 10.09 7.50
N TYR A 99 35.52 10.16 7.70
CA TYR A 99 34.55 9.38 6.96
C TYR A 99 33.77 10.28 6.01
N VAL A 100 33.26 9.69 4.94
CA VAL A 100 32.30 10.33 4.05
C VAL A 100 30.99 9.55 4.15
N ALA A 101 29.95 10.20 4.63
CA ALA A 101 28.59 9.66 4.59
C ALA A 101 27.90 10.22 3.34
N THR A 102 27.39 9.34 2.50
CA THR A 102 26.71 9.70 1.24
C THR A 102 25.44 8.88 1.09
N GLN A 103 24.44 9.44 0.42
CA GLN A 103 23.32 8.63 -0.05
C GLN A 103 23.80 7.51 -0.98
N GLY A 104 22.99 6.45 -1.13
CA GLY A 104 23.21 5.46 -2.18
C GLY A 104 23.14 6.11 -3.57
N PRO A 105 24.12 5.89 -4.47
CA PRO A 105 24.16 6.53 -5.79
C PRO A 105 22.88 6.26 -6.59
N LEU A 106 22.28 7.34 -7.10
CA LEU A 106 21.20 7.30 -8.08
C LEU A 106 21.77 6.94 -9.45
N GLU A 107 20.94 6.49 -10.38
CA GLU A 107 21.34 6.16 -11.76
C GLU A 107 22.10 7.30 -12.45
N LYS A 108 21.73 8.56 -12.17
CA LYS A 108 22.37 9.75 -12.72
C LYS A 108 23.51 10.33 -11.88
N THR A 109 23.76 9.79 -10.68
CA THR A 109 24.86 10.24 -9.80
C THR A 109 25.92 9.17 -9.59
N VAL A 110 25.90 8.08 -10.36
CA VAL A 110 26.90 6.99 -10.28
C VAL A 110 28.28 7.50 -10.64
N GLU A 111 28.37 8.32 -11.69
CA GLU A 111 29.63 8.92 -12.11
C GLU A 111 30.16 9.88 -11.04
N HIS A 112 29.31 10.72 -10.46
CA HIS A 112 29.68 11.60 -9.36
C HIS A 112 30.14 10.83 -8.12
N PHE A 113 29.53 9.67 -7.84
CA PHE A 113 29.93 8.81 -6.73
C PHE A 113 31.33 8.19 -6.94
N TRP A 114 31.63 7.71 -8.15
CA TRP A 114 32.98 7.21 -8.45
C TRP A 114 34.02 8.32 -8.49
N GLN A 115 33.64 9.50 -8.99
CA GLN A 115 34.48 10.69 -8.93
C GLN A 115 34.77 11.09 -7.48
N LEU A 116 33.75 11.10 -6.61
CA LEU A 116 33.91 11.32 -5.18
C LEU A 116 34.92 10.34 -4.59
N ILE A 117 34.79 9.03 -4.86
CA ILE A 117 35.72 8.01 -4.34
C ILE A 117 37.15 8.28 -4.81
N TRP A 118 37.33 8.62 -6.09
CA TRP A 118 38.64 8.89 -6.67
C TRP A 118 39.27 10.17 -6.08
N GLU A 119 38.52 11.27 -6.04
CA GLU A 119 39.00 12.56 -5.53
C GLU A 119 39.28 12.52 -4.02
N GLN A 120 38.51 11.74 -3.26
CA GLN A 120 38.73 11.55 -1.82
C GLN A 120 39.73 10.43 -1.49
N ASN A 121 40.31 9.78 -2.52
CA ASN A 121 41.23 8.67 -2.36
C ASN A 121 40.71 7.57 -1.40
N SER A 122 39.40 7.26 -1.50
CA SER A 122 38.77 6.28 -0.60
C SER A 122 38.97 4.86 -1.11
N CYS A 123 39.64 4.01 -0.33
CA CYS A 123 39.89 2.62 -0.70
C CYS A 123 38.83 1.63 -0.18
N ILE A 124 37.97 2.08 0.74
CA ILE A 124 37.00 1.22 1.43
C ILE A 124 35.60 1.81 1.27
N ILE A 125 34.69 1.03 0.70
CA ILE A 125 33.27 1.38 0.60
C ILE A 125 32.51 0.42 1.50
N VAL A 126 31.88 0.97 2.54
CA VAL A 126 31.01 0.21 3.43
C VAL A 126 29.56 0.47 3.01
N MET A 127 28.87 -0.59 2.61
CA MET A 127 27.47 -0.49 2.21
C MET A 127 26.57 -0.87 3.41
N LEU A 128 25.82 0.10 3.91
CA LEU A 128 24.91 -0.09 5.04
C LEU A 128 23.58 -0.75 4.64
N THR A 129 23.30 -0.86 3.33
CA THR A 129 22.06 -1.40 2.75
C THR A 129 22.37 -2.53 1.77
N LYS A 130 21.44 -3.46 1.53
CA LYS A 130 21.63 -4.49 0.51
C LYS A 130 21.54 -3.86 -0.91
N LEU A 131 22.25 -4.43 -1.89
CA LEU A 131 22.28 -3.96 -3.29
C LEU A 131 20.91 -4.00 -4.00
N GLN A 132 19.93 -4.70 -3.43
CA GLN A 132 18.68 -5.00 -4.11
C GLN A 132 17.49 -4.89 -3.13
N ASP A 133 17.02 -3.66 -2.89
CA ASP A 133 15.66 -3.50 -2.38
C ASP A 133 14.69 -3.45 -3.55
N ALA A 134 13.67 -4.28 -3.48
CA ALA A 134 12.82 -4.68 -4.59
C ALA A 134 11.95 -3.58 -5.24
N TRP A 135 12.03 -2.31 -4.84
CA TRP A 135 11.08 -1.28 -5.31
C TRP A 135 11.66 0.10 -5.61
N LYS A 136 12.98 0.28 -5.48
CA LYS A 136 13.78 1.37 -6.05
C LYS A 136 15.17 0.78 -6.26
N ILE A 137 15.84 1.05 -7.37
CA ILE A 137 17.27 0.71 -7.51
C ILE A 137 18.00 1.41 -6.34
N SER A 138 18.38 0.67 -5.30
CA SER A 138 18.92 1.24 -4.06
C SER A 138 20.29 1.86 -4.29
N CYS A 139 21.08 1.26 -5.19
CA CYS A 139 22.34 1.77 -5.73
C CYS A 139 22.47 1.26 -7.16
N ALA A 140 23.01 2.05 -8.08
CA ALA A 140 23.50 1.46 -9.33
C ALA A 140 24.60 0.43 -9.01
N VAL A 141 24.67 -0.65 -9.79
CA VAL A 141 25.64 -1.74 -9.59
C VAL A 141 27.06 -1.16 -9.55
N LEU A 142 27.69 -1.19 -8.38
CA LEU A 142 29.07 -0.78 -8.17
C LEU A 142 29.99 -1.99 -8.37
N ALA A 143 30.46 -2.24 -9.59
CA ALA A 143 31.46 -3.28 -9.81
C ALA A 143 32.49 -2.90 -10.89
N PRO A 144 33.80 -2.86 -10.57
CA PRO A 144 34.84 -3.18 -11.55
C PRO A 144 34.99 -4.70 -11.57
N LEU A 145 34.45 -5.37 -12.60
CA LEU A 145 34.64 -6.81 -12.78
C LEU A 145 36.13 -7.09 -13.07
N ARG A 146 36.77 -7.83 -12.17
CA ARG A 146 38.15 -8.30 -12.31
C ARG A 146 38.33 -9.09 -13.62
N GLN A 147 39.40 -8.74 -14.31
CA GLN A 147 39.93 -9.42 -15.48
C GLN A 147 40.28 -10.89 -15.16
N THR A 148 39.85 -11.80 -16.03
CA THR A 148 40.58 -13.04 -16.30
C THR A 148 41.27 -12.88 -17.64
N SER A 149 42.59 -13.03 -17.60
CA SER A 149 43.58 -12.75 -18.62
C SER A 149 43.56 -13.72 -19.81
N SER A 150 43.58 -13.16 -21.02
CA SER A 150 44.38 -13.66 -22.15
C SER A 150 44.72 -12.48 -23.07
N PHE A 151 46.00 -12.13 -23.12
CA PHE A 151 46.57 -11.06 -23.94
C PHE A 151 46.84 -11.55 -25.37
N SER A 152 46.32 -10.81 -26.35
CA SER A 152 46.83 -10.58 -27.73
C SER A 152 45.69 -9.92 -28.52
N SER A 153 45.83 -8.99 -29.44
CA SER A 153 46.84 -8.00 -29.83
C SER A 153 46.14 -7.12 -30.90
N CYS A 154 46.47 -5.82 -30.96
CA CYS A 154 46.37 -4.93 -32.14
C CYS A 154 45.02 -4.25 -32.49
N ALA A 155 45.11 -2.91 -32.50
CA ALA A 155 44.40 -1.91 -33.30
C ALA A 155 42.89 -1.67 -33.08
N GLY A 156 42.56 -0.48 -32.56
CA GLY A 156 41.22 0.11 -32.65
C GLY A 156 40.82 0.40 -34.11
N PRO A 157 39.51 0.47 -34.39
CA PRO A 157 38.86 1.76 -34.22
C PRO A 157 37.44 1.71 -33.62
N SER A 158 37.06 2.85 -33.02
CA SER A 158 35.67 3.34 -32.81
C SER A 158 34.68 2.39 -32.13
N SER A 159 34.50 2.59 -30.82
CA SER A 159 33.44 2.00 -30.00
C SER A 159 32.06 2.49 -30.47
N MET A 160 31.41 1.68 -31.29
CA MET A 160 29.98 1.77 -31.59
C MET A 160 29.19 1.53 -30.29
N LYS A 161 28.37 2.51 -29.89
CA LYS A 161 27.40 2.37 -28.80
C LYS A 161 26.52 1.14 -29.04
N ARG A 162 26.61 0.12 -28.18
CA ARG A 162 25.63 -0.97 -28.13
C ARG A 162 24.31 -0.41 -27.59
N LYS A 163 23.36 -0.14 -28.50
CA LYS A 163 21.93 -0.04 -28.15
C LYS A 163 21.47 -1.40 -27.63
N ARG A 164 21.12 -1.50 -26.34
CA ARG A 164 20.27 -2.59 -25.85
C ARG A 164 18.85 -2.33 -26.37
N ASN A 165 18.46 -3.08 -27.39
CA ASN A 165 17.06 -3.31 -27.72
C ASN A 165 16.62 -4.54 -26.92
N ASP A 166 15.92 -4.34 -25.81
CA ASP A 166 15.29 -5.45 -25.09
C ASP A 166 14.00 -5.82 -25.82
N THR A 167 14.12 -6.67 -26.85
CA THR A 167 13.00 -7.38 -27.47
C THR A 167 13.20 -8.87 -27.20
N ILE A 168 12.31 -9.46 -26.40
CA ILE A 168 12.35 -10.90 -26.08
C ILE A 168 11.58 -11.61 -27.18
N VAL A 169 12.17 -12.57 -27.88
CA VAL A 169 11.49 -13.32 -28.95
C VAL A 169 11.07 -14.68 -28.41
N ASP A 170 9.82 -15.07 -28.66
CA ASP A 170 9.30 -16.40 -28.33
C ASP A 170 10.10 -17.48 -29.11
N PRO A 171 10.71 -18.46 -28.44
CA PRO A 171 11.63 -19.39 -29.08
C PRO A 171 10.96 -20.39 -30.03
N ASP A 172 9.65 -20.65 -29.89
CA ASP A 172 8.93 -21.62 -30.73
C ASP A 172 8.25 -20.96 -31.93
N THR A 173 7.78 -19.72 -31.76
CA THR A 173 6.99 -19.01 -32.80
C THR A 173 7.76 -17.89 -33.50
N LYS A 174 8.94 -17.53 -33.00
CA LYS A 174 9.79 -16.42 -33.47
C LYS A 174 9.09 -15.05 -33.49
N GLN A 175 8.00 -14.88 -32.74
CA GLN A 175 7.35 -13.59 -32.57
C GLN A 175 8.00 -12.78 -31.46
N GLU A 176 8.12 -11.46 -31.69
CA GLU A 176 8.62 -10.52 -30.70
C GLU A 176 7.60 -10.32 -29.56
N ILE A 177 7.99 -10.70 -28.35
CA ILE A 177 7.30 -10.42 -27.10
C ILE A 177 7.84 -9.10 -26.54
N GLN A 178 7.01 -8.06 -26.53
CA GLN A 178 7.27 -6.86 -25.74
C GLN A 178 7.25 -7.23 -24.25
N ASP A 179 8.33 -6.95 -23.52
CA ASP A 179 8.36 -7.02 -22.05
C ASP A 179 7.20 -6.19 -21.50
N PRO A 180 6.20 -6.79 -20.82
CA PRO A 180 5.08 -6.05 -20.28
C PRO A 180 5.53 -5.38 -18.98
N LYS A 181 6.47 -4.44 -19.06
CA LYS A 181 6.58 -3.37 -18.07
C LYS A 181 5.26 -2.63 -18.10
N ARG A 182 4.31 -3.07 -17.27
CA ARG A 182 3.08 -2.31 -17.04
C ARG A 182 3.53 -0.90 -16.69
N PRO A 183 3.19 0.12 -17.49
CA PRO A 183 3.48 1.49 -17.11
C PRO A 183 2.89 1.68 -15.72
N ARG A 184 3.68 2.23 -14.78
CA ARG A 184 3.06 2.80 -13.57
C ARG A 184 2.03 3.78 -14.12
N MET A 185 0.76 3.46 -13.93
CA MET A 185 -0.33 4.36 -14.29
C MET A 185 -0.05 5.65 -13.53
N VAL A 186 0.50 6.66 -14.21
CA VAL A 186 0.47 8.04 -13.73
C VAL A 186 -1.01 8.37 -13.77
N LEU A 187 -1.67 8.11 -12.65
CA LEU A 187 -3.07 8.40 -12.48
C LEU A 187 -3.20 9.90 -12.68
N ASP A 188 -3.94 10.28 -13.72
CA ASP A 188 -4.29 11.67 -13.97
C ASP A 188 -4.90 12.25 -12.69
N THR A 189 -4.21 13.25 -12.14
CA THR A 189 -4.49 13.81 -10.82
C THR A 189 -5.84 14.52 -10.82
N ASP A 190 -6.19 15.19 -11.92
CA ASP A 190 -7.50 15.80 -12.09
C ASP A 190 -8.60 14.73 -12.15
N LYS A 191 -8.42 13.66 -12.94
CA LYS A 191 -9.40 12.56 -12.98
C LYS A 191 -9.59 11.90 -11.63
N LYS A 192 -8.51 11.74 -10.86
CA LYS A 192 -8.55 11.21 -9.49
C LYS A 192 -9.43 12.09 -8.60
N VAL A 193 -9.19 13.40 -8.60
CA VAL A 193 -9.98 14.36 -7.80
C VAL A 193 -11.46 14.26 -8.16
N ARG A 194 -11.79 14.30 -9.45
CA ARG A 194 -13.17 14.14 -9.95
C ARG A 194 -13.81 12.84 -9.48
N CYS A 195 -13.11 11.72 -9.59
CA CYS A 195 -13.62 10.42 -9.12
C CYS A 195 -13.90 10.40 -7.61
N LEU A 196 -13.02 11.00 -6.80
CA LEU A 196 -13.19 11.08 -5.35
C LEU A 196 -14.32 12.04 -4.94
N LYS A 197 -14.48 13.16 -5.65
CA LYS A 197 -15.61 14.09 -5.49
C LYS A 197 -16.95 13.42 -5.79
N THR A 198 -17.07 12.75 -6.94
CA THR A 198 -18.27 11.98 -7.29
C THR A 198 -18.59 10.95 -6.21
N LEU A 199 -17.58 10.22 -5.73
CA LEU A 199 -17.78 9.16 -4.74
C LEU A 199 -18.28 9.71 -3.39
N THR A 200 -17.65 10.76 -2.89
CA THR A 200 -17.99 11.39 -1.59
C THR A 200 -19.35 12.11 -1.66
N SER A 201 -19.65 12.78 -2.77
CA SER A 201 -20.95 13.42 -3.01
C SER A 201 -22.09 12.39 -3.13
N ALA A 202 -21.89 11.32 -3.89
CA ALA A 202 -22.87 10.24 -4.02
C ALA A 202 -23.13 9.54 -2.68
N TYR A 203 -22.08 9.32 -1.87
CA TYR A 203 -22.25 8.80 -0.51
C TYR A 203 -23.18 9.69 0.33
N THR A 204 -22.90 11.00 0.38
CA THR A 204 -23.72 11.96 1.12
C THR A 204 -25.17 11.94 0.67
N LYS A 205 -25.44 11.92 -0.64
CA LYS A 205 -26.80 11.88 -1.20
C LYS A 205 -27.55 10.60 -0.87
N ILE A 206 -26.88 9.46 -0.86
CA ILE A 206 -27.48 8.18 -0.49
C ILE A 206 -27.81 8.14 1.01
N ILE A 207 -26.95 8.73 1.86
CA ILE A 207 -27.25 8.87 3.30
C ILE A 207 -28.47 9.80 3.53
N GLU A 208 -28.59 10.88 2.76
CA GLU A 208 -29.77 11.77 2.80
C GLU A 208 -31.06 11.02 2.41
N ALA A 209 -31.02 10.22 1.35
CA ALA A 209 -32.15 9.38 0.92
C ALA A 209 -32.52 8.34 1.99
N LEU A 210 -31.53 7.65 2.56
CA LEU A 210 -31.74 6.70 3.65
C LEU A 210 -32.39 7.38 4.86
N SER A 211 -31.92 8.57 5.23
CA SER A 211 -32.49 9.34 6.35
C SER A 211 -33.97 9.66 6.14
N MET A 212 -34.40 9.92 4.91
CA MET A 212 -35.81 10.16 4.57
C MET A 212 -36.64 8.88 4.70
N ILE A 213 -36.12 7.74 4.25
CA ILE A 213 -36.77 6.42 4.36
C ILE A 213 -36.91 6.02 5.83
N MET A 214 -35.84 6.16 6.62
CA MET A 214 -35.85 5.88 8.07
C MET A 214 -36.91 6.73 8.80
N SER A 215 -37.06 8.00 8.41
CA SER A 215 -38.06 8.91 8.98
C SER A 215 -39.50 8.50 8.60
N SER A 216 -39.69 7.93 7.41
CA SER A 216 -41.00 7.52 6.89
C SER A 216 -41.47 6.17 7.44
N SER A 217 -40.55 5.25 7.75
CA SER A 217 -40.85 3.90 8.27
C SER A 217 -41.30 3.87 9.74
N ARG A 218 -41.22 5.01 10.46
CA ARG A 218 -41.44 5.10 11.92
C ARG A 218 -42.90 5.11 12.39
N LYS A 219 -43.86 4.86 11.49
CA LYS A 219 -45.28 5.06 11.79
C LYS A 219 -45.94 3.99 12.67
N THR A 220 -45.26 2.93 13.12
CA THR A 220 -45.96 1.84 13.82
C THR A 220 -45.36 1.35 15.13
N GLU A 221 -44.06 1.38 15.41
CA GLU A 221 -43.54 0.83 16.68
C GLU A 221 -42.36 1.65 17.23
N ASP A 222 -42.49 2.04 18.50
CA ASP A 222 -41.51 2.67 19.40
C ASP A 222 -41.16 4.17 19.23
N ALA A 223 -41.89 5.03 19.96
CA ALA A 223 -41.65 6.47 20.09
C ALA A 223 -40.42 6.85 20.95
N SER A 224 -39.68 5.86 21.48
CA SER A 224 -38.54 6.05 22.40
C SER A 224 -37.17 6.17 21.69
N SER A 225 -37.10 5.86 20.40
CA SER A 225 -35.87 5.88 19.60
C SER A 225 -35.51 7.31 19.14
N ARG A 226 -34.34 7.84 19.53
CA ARG A 226 -33.83 9.15 19.05
C ARG A 226 -33.57 9.10 17.54
N THR A 227 -34.16 10.02 16.75
CA THR A 227 -33.81 10.17 15.32
C THR A 227 -32.35 10.61 15.23
N ARG A 228 -31.50 9.82 14.59
CA ARG A 228 -30.12 10.24 14.35
C ARG A 228 -30.09 11.37 13.33
N SER A 229 -29.24 12.36 13.56
CA SER A 229 -29.02 13.43 12.59
C SER A 229 -28.30 12.90 11.35
N ILE A 230 -28.45 13.58 10.21
CA ILE A 230 -27.71 13.24 8.98
C ILE A 230 -26.20 13.22 9.24
N ALA A 231 -25.68 14.10 10.09
CA ALA A 231 -24.27 14.13 10.47
C ALA A 231 -23.85 12.86 11.25
N GLU A 232 -24.70 12.37 12.15
CA GLU A 232 -24.47 11.12 12.89
C GLU A 232 -24.49 9.90 11.95
N LEU A 233 -25.39 9.88 10.95
CA LEU A 233 -25.44 8.81 9.93
C LEU A 233 -24.22 8.82 9.01
N LYS A 234 -23.79 10.00 8.56
CA LYS A 234 -22.56 10.19 7.76
C LYS A 234 -21.32 9.73 8.50
N SER A 235 -21.33 9.77 9.83
CA SER A 235 -20.18 9.40 10.66
C SER A 235 -20.15 7.91 11.04
N GLU A 236 -21.10 7.11 10.56
CA GLU A 236 -21.22 5.69 10.92
C GLU A 236 -20.47 4.76 9.96
N VAL A 237 -19.56 3.94 10.51
CA VAL A 237 -18.56 3.15 9.77
C VAL A 237 -19.16 1.92 9.06
N ILE A 238 -20.12 1.23 9.68
CA ILE A 238 -20.77 0.05 9.12
C ILE A 238 -21.66 0.44 7.94
N LEU A 239 -22.38 1.55 8.08
CA LEU A 239 -23.20 2.15 7.04
C LEU A 239 -22.34 2.63 5.87
N ALA A 240 -21.20 3.26 6.16
CA ALA A 240 -20.20 3.64 5.16
C ALA A 240 -19.76 2.45 4.29
N SER A 241 -19.55 1.30 4.91
CA SER A 241 -19.15 0.05 4.23
C SER A 241 -20.24 -0.51 3.30
N GLN A 242 -21.51 -0.47 3.75
CA GLN A 242 -22.65 -0.92 2.96
C GLN A 242 -22.91 0.00 1.77
N VAL A 243 -22.97 1.31 1.99
CA VAL A 243 -23.18 2.30 0.92
C VAL A 243 -22.07 2.25 -0.11
N THR A 244 -20.80 2.09 0.30
CA THR A 244 -19.68 1.92 -0.65
C THR A 244 -19.90 0.73 -1.59
N SER A 245 -20.44 -0.38 -1.08
CA SER A 245 -20.73 -1.59 -1.86
C SER A 245 -21.89 -1.38 -2.84
N ILE A 246 -22.91 -0.63 -2.43
CA ILE A 246 -24.03 -0.21 -3.28
C ILE A 246 -23.53 0.67 -4.44
N ILE A 247 -22.75 1.72 -4.15
CA ILE A 247 -22.18 2.61 -5.18
C ILE A 247 -21.28 1.82 -6.15
N PHE A 248 -20.46 0.90 -5.64
CA PHE A 248 -19.62 0.06 -6.49
C PHE A 248 -20.45 -0.81 -7.45
N THR A 249 -21.55 -1.37 -6.97
CA THR A 249 -22.47 -2.19 -7.76
C THR A 249 -23.16 -1.35 -8.84
N ALA A 250 -23.74 -0.20 -8.46
CA ALA A 250 -24.34 0.75 -9.39
C ALA A 250 -23.35 1.17 -10.49
N HIS A 251 -22.10 1.48 -10.11
CA HIS A 251 -21.07 1.82 -11.09
C HIS A 251 -20.81 0.70 -12.10
N ASN A 252 -20.64 -0.54 -11.64
CA ASN A 252 -20.29 -1.66 -12.51
C ASN A 252 -21.42 -1.98 -13.48
N ILE A 253 -22.67 -1.91 -13.03
CA ILE A 253 -23.85 -2.12 -13.88
C ILE A 253 -23.92 -1.07 -14.98
N ASN A 254 -23.78 0.22 -14.63
CA ASN A 254 -23.79 1.30 -15.62
C ASN A 254 -22.61 1.20 -16.61
N ARG A 255 -21.43 0.76 -16.15
CA ARG A 255 -20.29 0.48 -17.04
C ARG A 255 -20.57 -0.64 -18.04
N GLN A 256 -21.23 -1.70 -17.58
CA GLN A 256 -21.56 -2.86 -18.43
C GLN A 256 -22.65 -2.53 -19.45
N LYS A 257 -23.66 -1.72 -19.07
CA LYS A 257 -24.72 -1.25 -19.98
C LYS A 257 -24.14 -0.59 -21.23
N VAL A 258 -23.18 0.32 -21.06
CA VAL A 258 -22.52 1.01 -22.18
C VAL A 258 -21.63 0.10 -23.02
N ARG A 259 -21.09 -0.98 -22.45
CA ARG A 259 -20.31 -1.97 -23.20
C ARG A 259 -21.16 -3.00 -23.95
N GLY A 260 -22.49 -2.96 -23.81
CA GLY A 260 -23.38 -3.96 -24.40
C GLY A 260 -23.13 -5.38 -23.89
N THR A 261 -22.51 -5.54 -22.71
CA THR A 261 -22.20 -6.86 -22.14
C THR A 261 -23.26 -7.26 -21.13
N ASN A 262 -24.20 -8.11 -21.55
CA ASN A 262 -25.16 -8.78 -20.66
C ASN A 262 -24.43 -9.85 -19.83
N THR A 263 -23.94 -9.49 -18.64
CA THR A 263 -23.34 -10.46 -17.71
C THR A 263 -24.36 -10.96 -16.69
N ASN A 264 -24.08 -12.09 -16.04
CA ASN A 264 -24.87 -12.64 -14.92
C ASN A 264 -25.18 -11.60 -13.82
N MET A 265 -24.35 -10.55 -13.68
CA MET A 265 -24.56 -9.45 -12.73
C MET A 265 -25.77 -8.57 -13.10
N GLN A 266 -26.02 -8.34 -14.39
CA GLN A 266 -27.22 -7.63 -14.85
C GLN A 266 -28.48 -8.48 -14.74
N GLN A 267 -28.37 -9.80 -14.91
CA GLN A 267 -29.48 -10.74 -14.71
C GLN A 267 -29.82 -10.94 -13.22
N LYS A 268 -28.83 -10.96 -12.32
CA LYS A 268 -29.03 -11.08 -10.86
C LYS A 268 -29.40 -9.76 -10.17
N ALA A 269 -28.86 -8.63 -10.61
CA ALA A 269 -29.14 -7.30 -10.04
C ALA A 269 -30.30 -6.56 -10.73
N GLY A 270 -31.02 -7.25 -11.63
CA GLY A 270 -32.14 -6.69 -12.39
C GLY A 270 -33.48 -6.69 -11.66
N LEU A 271 -33.60 -7.30 -10.47
CA LEU A 271 -34.90 -7.65 -9.87
C LEU A 271 -35.14 -7.14 -8.45
N THR A 272 -34.12 -6.68 -7.70
CA THR A 272 -34.27 -6.33 -6.28
C THR A 272 -33.64 -4.99 -5.92
N ASP A 273 -34.29 -4.26 -5.01
CA ASP A 273 -33.80 -3.02 -4.42
C ASP A 273 -32.56 -3.24 -3.54
N TYR A 274 -31.88 -2.15 -3.21
CA TYR A 274 -30.71 -2.20 -2.34
C TYR A 274 -31.13 -2.20 -0.87
N ASN A 275 -30.84 -3.30 -0.18
CA ASN A 275 -31.10 -3.42 1.25
C ASN A 275 -29.91 -2.94 2.07
N ILE A 276 -30.18 -2.11 3.07
CA ILE A 276 -29.22 -1.63 4.08
C ILE A 276 -29.70 -2.11 5.44
N HIS A 277 -28.87 -2.89 6.11
CA HIS A 277 -29.12 -3.34 7.48
C HIS A 277 -28.50 -2.34 8.46
N PHE A 278 -29.30 -1.73 9.32
CA PHE A 278 -28.81 -0.73 10.26
C PHE A 278 -29.63 -0.73 11.55
N MET A 279 -28.95 -0.83 12.70
CA MET A 279 -29.59 -0.91 14.03
C MET A 279 -30.67 -2.01 14.12
N GLY A 280 -30.38 -3.20 13.59
CA GLY A 280 -31.31 -4.33 13.62
C GLY A 280 -32.51 -4.24 12.67
N ASN A 281 -32.59 -3.17 11.87
CA ASN A 281 -33.66 -2.96 10.89
C ASN A 281 -33.13 -3.04 9.46
N ASP A 282 -33.95 -3.53 8.54
CA ASP A 282 -33.65 -3.57 7.12
C ASP A 282 -34.37 -2.41 6.40
N TYR A 283 -33.61 -1.58 5.71
CA TYR A 283 -34.10 -0.47 4.91
C TYR A 283 -33.86 -0.76 3.43
N SER A 284 -34.92 -0.70 2.62
CA SER A 284 -34.83 -0.87 1.17
C SER A 284 -34.77 0.50 0.49
N ILE A 285 -33.74 0.73 -0.35
CA ILE A 285 -33.65 1.92 -1.21
C ILE A 285 -33.88 1.49 -2.66
N PRO A 286 -34.83 2.14 -3.38
CA PRO A 286 -35.10 1.85 -4.77
C PRO A 286 -33.85 1.90 -5.64
N ARG A 287 -33.64 0.86 -6.44
CA ARG A 287 -32.45 0.79 -7.32
C ARG A 287 -32.39 1.93 -8.33
N ALA A 288 -33.55 2.38 -8.83
CA ALA A 288 -33.67 3.50 -9.74
C ALA A 288 -33.20 4.82 -9.10
N GLU A 289 -33.44 5.01 -7.80
CA GLU A 289 -33.01 6.19 -7.06
C GLU A 289 -31.49 6.22 -6.90
N ILE A 290 -30.88 5.09 -6.51
CA ILE A 290 -29.42 4.96 -6.44
C ILE A 290 -28.75 5.18 -7.80
N ASP A 291 -29.29 4.56 -8.86
CA ASP A 291 -28.77 4.73 -10.22
C ASP A 291 -28.90 6.21 -10.67
N ALA A 292 -30.00 6.89 -10.33
CA ALA A 292 -30.21 8.31 -10.63
C ALA A 292 -29.22 9.22 -9.89
N ILE A 293 -29.02 9.01 -8.57
CA ILE A 293 -28.03 9.75 -7.78
C ILE A 293 -26.64 9.55 -8.38
N TRP A 294 -26.24 8.31 -8.63
CA TRP A 294 -24.92 7.99 -9.14
C TRP A 294 -24.66 8.61 -10.53
N LEU A 295 -25.64 8.55 -11.43
CA LEU A 295 -25.53 9.15 -12.77
C LEU A 295 -25.50 10.68 -12.71
N ALA A 296 -26.27 11.31 -11.82
CA ALA A 296 -26.24 12.76 -11.63
C ALA A 296 -24.85 13.23 -11.14
N GLU A 297 -24.28 12.57 -10.15
CA GLU A 297 -22.98 12.95 -9.59
C GLU A 297 -21.80 12.66 -10.54
N THR A 298 -21.87 11.59 -11.33
CA THR A 298 -20.86 11.33 -12.38
C THR A 298 -20.94 12.38 -13.50
N LYS A 299 -22.15 12.77 -13.93
CA LYS A 299 -22.35 13.81 -14.94
C LYS A 299 -21.85 15.18 -14.47
N LYS A 300 -22.09 15.53 -13.19
CA LYS A 300 -21.63 16.79 -12.58
C LYS A 300 -20.11 16.98 -12.68
N GLU A 301 -19.34 15.89 -12.50
CA GLU A 301 -17.87 15.91 -12.61
C GLU A 301 -17.37 15.58 -14.03
N GLY A 302 -18.25 15.54 -15.04
CA GLY A 302 -17.87 15.24 -16.43
C GLY A 302 -17.37 13.81 -16.65
N LEU A 303 -17.76 12.87 -15.79
CA LEU A 303 -17.38 11.45 -15.85
C LEU A 303 -18.43 10.64 -16.62
N GLU A 304 -18.53 10.87 -17.92
CA GLU A 304 -19.52 10.20 -18.76
C GLU A 304 -19.22 8.71 -18.95
N TYR A 305 -20.27 7.90 -19.01
CA TYR A 305 -20.15 6.49 -19.35
C TYR A 305 -20.02 6.33 -20.86
N LYS A 306 -18.80 6.05 -21.33
CA LYS A 306 -18.50 5.79 -22.74
C LYS A 306 -17.84 4.42 -22.92
N ASN A 307 -17.89 3.91 -24.15
CA ASN A 307 -17.11 2.74 -24.54
C ASN A 307 -15.69 3.19 -24.87
N TYR A 308 -14.78 3.10 -23.91
CA TYR A 308 -13.38 3.51 -24.09
C TYR A 308 -12.53 2.39 -24.67
N THR A 309 -11.65 2.74 -25.62
CA THR A 309 -10.50 1.91 -26.03
C THR A 309 -9.40 1.95 -24.95
N MET A 310 -8.48 0.98 -24.97
CA MET A 310 -7.39 0.87 -23.97
C MET A 310 -6.52 2.14 -23.92
N ASP A 311 -6.33 2.82 -25.05
CA ASP A 311 -5.46 4.00 -25.19
C ASP A 311 -6.17 5.33 -25.00
N ASN A 312 -7.48 5.33 -24.73
CA ASN A 312 -8.23 6.57 -24.60
C ASN A 312 -7.85 7.29 -23.30
N LYS A 313 -7.18 8.44 -23.43
CA LYS A 313 -6.78 9.29 -22.30
C LYS A 313 -7.96 9.79 -21.47
N GLU A 314 -9.17 9.85 -22.00
CA GLU A 314 -10.39 10.23 -21.26
C GLU A 314 -10.97 9.10 -20.39
N ASN A 315 -10.45 7.87 -20.52
CA ASN A 315 -10.94 6.71 -19.80
C ASN A 315 -10.70 6.83 -18.28
N TRP A 316 -11.73 7.22 -17.55
CA TRP A 316 -11.68 7.35 -16.10
C TRP A 316 -11.86 6.02 -15.36
N TYR A 317 -12.30 4.94 -16.03
CA TYR A 317 -12.52 3.64 -15.37
C TYR A 317 -11.25 3.03 -14.79
N GLY A 318 -10.10 3.33 -15.42
CA GLY A 318 -8.76 2.91 -14.95
C GLY A 318 -8.33 3.65 -13.69
N THR A 319 -8.56 4.97 -13.65
CA THR A 319 -8.23 5.81 -12.48
C THR A 319 -9.14 5.55 -11.29
N LYS A 320 -10.44 5.39 -11.54
CA LYS A 320 -11.44 5.15 -10.50
C LYS A 320 -11.31 3.80 -9.80
N GLY A 321 -10.93 2.77 -10.55
CA GLY A 321 -10.87 1.38 -10.06
C GLY A 321 -10.12 1.26 -8.73
N PRO A 322 -8.82 1.60 -8.68
CA PRO A 322 -8.01 1.50 -7.48
C PRO A 322 -8.64 2.14 -6.24
N TYR A 323 -9.16 3.37 -6.31
CA TYR A 323 -9.71 4.05 -5.13
C TYR A 323 -10.97 3.38 -4.61
N PHE A 324 -11.90 3.04 -5.50
CA PHE A 324 -13.12 2.33 -5.10
C PHE A 324 -12.83 0.95 -4.53
N ASP A 325 -11.92 0.24 -5.16
CA ASP A 325 -11.48 -1.07 -4.69
C ASP A 325 -10.89 -0.95 -3.27
N MET A 326 -10.12 0.10 -2.98
CA MET A 326 -9.57 0.34 -1.64
C MET A 326 -10.62 0.73 -0.60
N PHE A 327 -11.59 1.60 -0.92
CA PHE A 327 -12.70 1.89 0.00
C PHE A 327 -13.57 0.64 0.26
N ALA A 328 -13.85 -0.13 -0.78
CA ALA A 328 -14.62 -1.36 -0.68
C ALA A 328 -13.83 -2.51 -0.04
N ALA A 329 -12.51 -2.39 0.13
CA ALA A 329 -11.67 -3.39 0.80
C ALA A 329 -11.69 -3.22 2.34
N PHE A 330 -12.05 -2.05 2.86
CA PHE A 330 -12.20 -1.85 4.31
C PHE A 330 -13.16 -2.86 4.92
N LYS A 331 -14.36 -3.02 4.32
CA LYS A 331 -15.35 -4.02 4.76
C LYS A 331 -14.78 -5.44 4.76
N LEU A 332 -14.02 -5.80 3.73
CA LEU A 332 -13.47 -7.14 3.61
C LEU A 332 -12.42 -7.43 4.69
N ARG A 333 -11.61 -6.42 5.06
CA ARG A 333 -10.67 -6.53 6.19
C ARG A 333 -11.38 -6.59 7.54
N LEU A 334 -12.47 -5.83 7.69
CA LEU A 334 -13.32 -5.90 8.87
C LEU A 334 -13.93 -7.31 9.02
N ASP A 335 -14.46 -7.87 7.93
CA ASP A 335 -15.01 -9.23 7.91
C ASP A 335 -13.91 -10.27 8.17
N GLU A 336 -12.68 -10.05 7.68
CA GLU A 336 -11.53 -10.92 7.91
C GLU A 336 -11.10 -10.97 9.38
N LEU A 337 -11.11 -9.82 10.08
CA LEU A 337 -10.89 -9.80 11.54
C LEU A 337 -11.90 -10.69 12.27
N ARG A 338 -13.17 -10.62 11.86
CA ARG A 338 -14.25 -11.42 12.47
C ARG A 338 -14.12 -12.91 12.14
N LEU A 339 -14.00 -13.26 10.86
CA LEU A 339 -14.02 -14.64 10.38
C LEU A 339 -12.69 -15.38 10.64
N GLY A 340 -11.58 -14.65 10.67
CA GLY A 340 -10.24 -15.21 10.69
C GLY A 340 -9.83 -15.82 9.35
N HIS A 341 -8.71 -16.55 9.36
CA HIS A 341 -8.03 -17.02 8.15
C HIS A 341 -8.21 -18.53 7.88
N GLY A 342 -9.02 -19.22 8.69
CA GLY A 342 -9.21 -20.68 8.60
C GLY A 342 -10.02 -21.11 7.38
N THR A 343 -10.84 -20.21 6.83
CA THR A 343 -11.72 -20.50 5.69
C THR A 343 -11.62 -19.45 4.61
N MET A 344 -11.73 -19.87 3.35
CA MET A 344 -11.87 -18.96 2.22
C MET A 344 -13.23 -19.14 1.55
N PRO A 345 -13.94 -18.05 1.20
CA PRO A 345 -15.21 -18.12 0.49
C PRO A 345 -14.98 -18.48 -0.99
N ILE A 346 -15.89 -19.28 -1.54
CA ILE A 346 -16.02 -19.61 -2.96
C ILE A 346 -17.44 -19.32 -3.40
N THR A 347 -17.56 -18.59 -4.49
CA THR A 347 -18.83 -18.44 -5.21
C THR A 347 -18.90 -19.51 -6.30
N LYS A 348 -19.88 -20.41 -6.21
CA LYS A 348 -20.14 -21.42 -7.25
C LYS A 348 -20.78 -20.78 -8.49
N LYS A 349 -20.79 -21.50 -9.63
CA LYS A 349 -21.34 -21.00 -10.90
C LYS A 349 -22.84 -20.66 -10.83
N ASP A 350 -23.59 -21.36 -9.97
CA ASP A 350 -25.00 -21.07 -9.65
C ASP A 350 -25.16 -19.77 -8.82
N GLY A 351 -24.08 -19.28 -8.20
CA GLY A 351 -24.05 -18.14 -7.30
C GLY A 351 -24.24 -18.48 -5.83
N THR A 352 -24.27 -19.76 -5.48
CA THR A 352 -24.26 -20.16 -4.07
C THR A 352 -22.89 -19.81 -3.48
N HIS A 353 -22.90 -19.17 -2.32
CA HIS A 353 -21.70 -18.88 -1.55
C HIS A 353 -21.41 -20.05 -0.63
N THR A 354 -20.24 -20.65 -0.80
CA THR A 354 -19.71 -21.72 0.05
C THR A 354 -18.35 -21.29 0.58
N SER A 355 -17.77 -22.04 1.49
CA SER A 355 -16.39 -21.83 1.92
C SER A 355 -15.64 -23.15 1.97
N PHE A 356 -14.32 -23.08 1.89
CA PHE A 356 -13.45 -24.23 2.13
C PHE A 356 -12.46 -23.92 3.24
N GLN A 357 -12.11 -24.97 3.99
CA GLN A 357 -11.07 -24.91 5.02
C GLN A 357 -9.70 -24.88 4.35
N VAL A 358 -8.84 -23.94 4.75
CA VAL A 358 -7.47 -23.84 4.22
C VAL A 358 -6.60 -25.03 4.62
N SER A 359 -6.94 -25.70 5.72
CA SER A 359 -6.29 -26.92 6.21
C SER A 359 -6.31 -28.08 5.22
N LYS A 360 -7.25 -28.11 4.27
CA LYS A 360 -7.27 -29.11 3.18
C LYS A 360 -6.05 -29.05 2.26
N TYR A 361 -5.28 -27.95 2.33
CA TYR A 361 -4.02 -27.73 1.61
C TYR A 361 -2.80 -27.73 2.56
N GLY A 362 -2.93 -28.27 3.76
CA GLY A 362 -1.83 -28.38 4.73
C GLY A 362 -1.48 -27.08 5.45
N LEU A 363 -2.35 -26.06 5.37
CA LEU A 363 -2.17 -24.81 6.09
C LEU A 363 -2.81 -24.87 7.48
N THR A 364 -2.03 -24.48 8.48
CA THR A 364 -2.41 -24.44 9.90
C THR A 364 -2.61 -23.00 10.38
N GLY A 365 -3.06 -22.83 11.64
CA GLY A 365 -3.18 -21.50 12.27
C GLY A 365 -1.86 -20.71 12.32
N ALA A 366 -0.70 -21.37 12.29
CA ALA A 366 0.60 -20.70 12.23
C ALA A 366 0.79 -19.88 10.94
N HIS A 367 0.08 -20.23 9.87
CA HIS A 367 0.21 -19.60 8.55
C HIS A 367 -0.69 -18.38 8.34
N HIS A 368 -1.41 -17.93 9.38
CA HIS A 368 -2.40 -16.84 9.25
C HIS A 368 -1.80 -15.53 8.71
N THR A 369 -0.53 -15.24 9.02
CA THR A 369 0.18 -14.04 8.53
C THR A 369 0.33 -14.01 7.01
N LEU A 370 0.31 -15.18 6.36
CA LEU A 370 0.41 -15.34 4.90
C LEU A 370 -0.94 -15.33 4.19
N LEU A 371 -2.04 -15.27 4.95
CA LEU A 371 -3.40 -15.46 4.48
C LEU A 371 -4.23 -14.16 4.44
N GLU A 372 -3.60 -12.99 4.46
CA GLU A 372 -4.32 -11.72 4.32
C GLU A 372 -5.19 -11.67 3.05
N GLY A 373 -6.39 -11.13 3.20
CA GLY A 373 -7.41 -11.08 2.16
C GLY A 373 -8.06 -12.43 1.87
N SER A 374 -8.04 -13.37 2.81
CA SER A 374 -8.71 -14.68 2.70
C SER A 374 -10.21 -14.55 2.42
N SER A 375 -10.84 -13.49 2.92
CA SER A 375 -12.26 -13.16 2.70
C SER A 375 -12.53 -12.49 1.35
N PHE A 376 -11.49 -12.15 0.57
CA PHE A 376 -11.64 -11.28 -0.58
C PHE A 376 -12.18 -12.06 -1.79
N PRO A 377 -13.17 -11.53 -2.54
CA PRO A 377 -13.69 -12.20 -3.72
C PRO A 377 -12.61 -12.27 -4.82
N PRO A 378 -12.37 -13.45 -5.42
CA PRO A 378 -11.36 -13.60 -6.46
C PRO A 378 -11.61 -12.74 -7.71
N GLU A 379 -12.88 -12.38 -7.95
CA GLU A 379 -13.35 -11.60 -9.10
C GLU A 379 -13.00 -10.10 -9.01
N ARG A 380 -12.55 -9.60 -7.85
CA ARG A 380 -12.20 -8.18 -7.69
C ARG A 380 -10.98 -7.78 -8.55
N ARG A 381 -10.85 -6.49 -8.85
CA ARG A 381 -9.85 -5.97 -9.81
C ARG A 381 -8.40 -6.15 -9.32
N SER A 382 -7.44 -6.02 -10.24
CA SER A 382 -6.00 -6.24 -10.04
C SER A 382 -5.33 -5.37 -8.95
N SER A 383 -5.94 -4.25 -8.58
CA SER A 383 -5.47 -3.32 -7.54
C SER A 383 -5.44 -3.97 -6.15
N ILE A 384 -6.49 -4.72 -5.80
CA ILE A 384 -6.60 -5.45 -4.53
C ILE A 384 -5.70 -6.68 -4.49
N VAL A 385 -5.40 -7.29 -5.64
CA VAL A 385 -4.53 -8.48 -5.67
C VAL A 385 -3.11 -8.22 -5.17
N GLN A 386 -2.67 -6.96 -5.17
CA GLN A 386 -1.37 -6.59 -4.61
C GLN A 386 -1.33 -6.61 -3.07
N ILE A 387 -2.49 -6.49 -2.43
CA ILE A 387 -2.60 -6.48 -0.96
C ILE A 387 -2.93 -7.85 -0.38
N LEU A 388 -3.16 -8.86 -1.22
CA LEU A 388 -3.38 -10.23 -0.74
C LEU A 388 -2.09 -10.84 -0.20
N GLY A 389 -2.24 -11.65 0.84
CA GLY A 389 -1.20 -12.50 1.35
C GLY A 389 -0.70 -13.47 0.28
N PRO A 390 0.58 -13.88 0.34
CA PRO A 390 1.18 -14.76 -0.67
C PRO A 390 0.43 -16.09 -0.80
N MET A 391 0.00 -16.67 0.33
CA MET A 391 -0.75 -17.94 0.31
C MET A 391 -2.20 -17.73 -0.10
N THR A 392 -2.84 -16.62 0.26
CA THR A 392 -4.16 -16.26 -0.29
C THR A 392 -4.12 -16.15 -1.81
N ALA A 393 -3.11 -15.46 -2.37
CA ALA A 393 -2.94 -15.34 -3.80
C ALA A 393 -2.71 -16.70 -4.48
N PHE A 394 -1.96 -17.60 -3.83
CA PHE A 394 -1.74 -18.97 -4.30
C PHE A 394 -3.02 -19.82 -4.26
N LEU A 395 -3.80 -19.72 -3.18
CA LEU A 395 -5.09 -20.41 -3.07
C LEU A 395 -6.11 -19.87 -4.09
N CYS A 396 -6.11 -18.57 -4.38
CA CYS A 396 -6.90 -18.00 -5.46
C CYS A 396 -6.41 -18.47 -6.85
N LEU A 397 -5.10 -18.64 -7.05
CA LEU A 397 -4.54 -19.17 -8.30
C LEU A 397 -5.08 -20.58 -8.60
N ILE A 398 -5.09 -21.47 -7.61
CA ILE A 398 -5.59 -22.85 -7.79
C ILE A 398 -7.11 -22.93 -7.87
N SER A 399 -7.83 -21.97 -7.28
CA SER A 399 -9.29 -21.97 -7.23
C SER A 399 -9.95 -21.28 -8.43
N THR A 400 -9.18 -20.63 -9.30
CA THR A 400 -9.71 -19.83 -10.43
C THR A 400 -9.20 -20.32 -11.78
N GLU A 401 -10.04 -20.16 -12.80
CA GLU A 401 -9.73 -20.55 -14.18
C GLU A 401 -9.64 -19.30 -15.10
N GLY A 402 -9.04 -19.49 -16.29
CA GLY A 402 -9.01 -18.48 -17.35
C GLY A 402 -8.31 -17.17 -16.97
N ILE A 403 -8.95 -16.04 -17.29
CA ILE A 403 -8.38 -14.69 -17.12
C ILE A 403 -8.03 -14.39 -15.67
N TYR A 404 -8.81 -14.90 -14.71
CA TYR A 404 -8.54 -14.70 -13.28
C TYR A 404 -7.32 -15.47 -12.81
N ARG A 405 -7.09 -16.68 -13.33
CA ARG A 405 -5.90 -17.48 -13.02
C ARG A 405 -4.61 -16.72 -13.36
N ASN A 406 -4.54 -16.13 -14.55
CA ASN A 406 -3.36 -15.37 -15.01
C ASN A 406 -3.06 -14.17 -14.11
N LYS A 407 -4.10 -13.51 -13.61
CA LYS A 407 -3.99 -12.41 -12.66
C LYS A 407 -3.39 -12.85 -11.32
N PHE A 408 -3.81 -14.00 -10.79
CA PHE A 408 -3.25 -14.54 -9.55
C PHE A 408 -1.86 -15.15 -9.74
N ALA A 409 -1.57 -15.75 -10.90
CA ALA A 409 -0.23 -16.23 -11.24
C ALA A 409 0.80 -15.08 -11.19
N ALA A 410 0.47 -13.94 -11.79
CA ALA A 410 1.33 -12.75 -11.72
C ALA A 410 1.47 -12.18 -10.29
N ALA A 411 0.52 -12.45 -9.40
CA ALA A 411 0.60 -12.06 -7.99
C ALA A 411 1.53 -12.99 -7.21
N VAL A 412 1.37 -14.31 -7.39
CA VAL A 412 2.24 -15.34 -6.81
C VAL A 412 3.69 -15.12 -7.23
N LYS A 413 3.97 -14.97 -8.54
CA LYS A 413 5.33 -14.69 -9.06
C LYS A 413 5.96 -13.46 -8.40
N ARG A 414 5.17 -12.42 -8.14
CA ARG A 414 5.66 -11.20 -7.49
C ARG A 414 5.94 -11.42 -6.01
N ALA A 415 5.02 -12.10 -5.31
CA ALA A 415 5.08 -12.30 -3.86
C ALA A 415 6.19 -13.28 -3.46
N MET A 416 6.46 -14.26 -4.33
CA MET A 416 7.40 -15.37 -4.12
C MET A 416 8.58 -15.32 -5.11
N SER A 417 8.95 -14.13 -5.59
CA SER A 417 9.98 -13.96 -6.64
C SER A 417 11.37 -14.46 -6.25
N HIS A 418 11.62 -14.67 -4.96
CA HIS A 418 12.86 -15.23 -4.43
C HIS A 418 12.92 -16.75 -4.50
N ILE A 419 11.79 -17.43 -4.74
CA ILE A 419 11.73 -18.87 -4.93
C ILE A 419 12.15 -19.18 -6.40
N PRO A 420 13.31 -19.82 -6.63
CA PRO A 420 13.85 -19.96 -7.99
C PRO A 420 12.93 -20.69 -8.98
N SER A 421 12.21 -21.70 -8.53
CA SER A 421 11.32 -22.53 -9.35
C SER A 421 9.84 -22.13 -9.24
N ILE A 422 9.54 -20.87 -8.91
CA ILE A 422 8.15 -20.42 -8.73
C ILE A 422 7.31 -20.56 -10.00
N ASP A 423 7.92 -20.36 -11.17
CA ASP A 423 7.26 -20.52 -12.46
C ASP A 423 6.86 -21.98 -12.71
N ASP A 424 7.77 -22.92 -12.46
CA ASP A 424 7.51 -24.36 -12.57
C ASP A 424 6.40 -24.80 -11.62
N ILE A 425 6.43 -24.31 -10.37
CA ILE A 425 5.40 -24.58 -9.36
C ILE A 425 4.03 -24.10 -9.86
N ILE A 426 3.94 -22.87 -10.38
CA ILE A 426 2.69 -22.31 -10.93
C ILE A 426 2.19 -23.16 -12.10
N ASP A 427 3.09 -23.71 -12.92
CA ASP A 427 2.70 -24.54 -14.05
C ASP A 427 2.25 -25.93 -13.63
N ILE A 428 2.89 -26.55 -12.63
CA ILE A 428 2.45 -27.82 -12.05
C ILE A 428 1.01 -27.71 -11.54
N THR A 429 0.63 -26.60 -10.89
CA THR A 429 -0.75 -26.40 -10.42
C THR A 429 -1.81 -26.31 -11.52
N LYS A 430 -1.44 -26.21 -12.81
CA LYS A 430 -2.42 -26.28 -13.92
C LYS A 430 -3.00 -27.68 -14.08
N ASN A 431 -2.19 -28.70 -13.79
CA ASN A 431 -2.50 -30.09 -14.11
C ASN A 431 -3.08 -30.85 -12.91
N ILE A 432 -2.85 -30.35 -11.69
CA ILE A 432 -3.31 -30.99 -10.45
C ILE A 432 -4.63 -30.35 -10.00
N LYS A 433 -5.67 -31.18 -9.85
CA LYS A 433 -7.01 -30.74 -9.43
C LYS A 433 -7.39 -31.15 -8.01
N THR A 434 -6.67 -32.09 -7.40
CA THR A 434 -6.99 -32.61 -6.06
C THR A 434 -6.22 -31.83 -5.00
N SER A 435 -6.90 -31.46 -3.91
CA SER A 435 -6.27 -30.74 -2.80
C SER A 435 -5.22 -31.58 -2.08
N PHE A 436 -5.39 -32.90 -2.07
CA PHE A 436 -4.47 -33.85 -1.43
C PHE A 436 -3.08 -33.84 -2.07
N GLU A 437 -3.00 -33.90 -3.41
CA GLU A 437 -1.72 -33.87 -4.14
C GLU A 437 -0.99 -32.52 -3.99
N LEU A 438 -1.75 -31.43 -3.87
CA LEU A 438 -1.18 -30.10 -3.64
C LEU A 438 -0.81 -29.82 -2.18
N SER A 439 -1.38 -30.56 -1.22
CA SER A 439 -1.27 -30.26 0.21
C SER A 439 0.17 -30.21 0.69
N THR A 440 0.98 -31.23 0.36
CA THR A 440 2.38 -31.31 0.77
C THR A 440 3.20 -30.15 0.18
N MET A 441 2.98 -29.83 -1.10
CA MET A 441 3.67 -28.74 -1.78
C MET A 441 3.30 -27.38 -1.18
N ILE A 442 1.99 -27.13 -0.99
CA ILE A 442 1.48 -25.87 -0.46
C ILE A 442 1.95 -25.66 0.98
N SER A 443 1.92 -26.70 1.82
CA SER A 443 2.43 -26.68 3.18
C SER A 443 3.92 -26.33 3.21
N LEU A 444 4.76 -26.99 2.41
CA LEU A 444 6.19 -26.70 2.34
C LEU A 444 6.49 -25.27 1.86
N ILE A 445 5.76 -24.77 0.86
CA ILE A 445 5.89 -23.39 0.39
C ILE A 445 5.50 -22.42 1.52
N ALA A 446 4.43 -22.71 2.26
CA ALA A 446 3.99 -21.85 3.35
C ALA A 446 5.02 -21.80 4.49
N GLU A 447 5.62 -22.93 4.87
CA GLU A 447 6.72 -23.00 5.85
C GLU A 447 7.94 -22.19 5.39
N ILE A 448 8.32 -22.32 4.11
CA ILE A 448 9.40 -21.50 3.52
C ILE A 448 9.07 -20.01 3.62
N LEU A 449 7.81 -19.62 3.39
CA LEU A 449 7.38 -18.22 3.44
C LEU A 449 7.23 -17.66 4.86
N LEU A 450 7.10 -18.50 5.89
CA LEU A 450 7.19 -18.04 7.28
C LEU A 450 8.64 -17.64 7.63
N ILE A 451 9.62 -18.33 7.05
CA ILE A 451 11.05 -18.06 7.28
C ILE A 451 11.57 -16.97 6.34
N THR A 452 11.11 -16.97 5.10
CA THR A 452 11.58 -16.05 4.06
C THR A 452 10.65 -14.85 3.92
N THR A 453 11.22 -13.64 3.81
CA THR A 453 10.41 -12.43 3.62
C THR A 453 9.66 -12.48 2.29
N SER A 454 8.34 -12.59 2.34
CA SER A 454 7.47 -12.49 1.16
C SER A 454 7.20 -11.04 0.76
N ARG A 455 6.97 -10.79 -0.53
CA ARG A 455 6.68 -9.44 -1.04
C ARG A 455 5.18 -9.20 -1.07
N GLN A 456 4.67 -8.49 -0.06
CA GLN A 456 3.28 -8.03 -0.03
C GLN A 456 3.23 -6.51 0.06
N ALA A 457 2.27 -5.90 -0.65
CA ALA A 457 2.06 -4.46 -0.53
C ALA A 457 1.02 -4.19 0.56
N THR A 458 1.39 -3.43 1.58
CA THR A 458 0.43 -2.92 2.57
C THR A 458 -0.14 -1.60 2.08
N ARG A 459 -1.47 -1.49 2.03
CA ARG A 459 -2.19 -0.25 1.68
C ARG A 459 -3.21 0.08 2.75
N MET A 460 -3.51 1.36 2.89
CA MET A 460 -4.58 1.86 3.74
C MET A 460 -5.93 1.74 3.03
N CYS A 461 -6.87 1.02 3.64
CA CYS A 461 -8.24 0.85 3.17
C CYS A 461 -9.17 1.62 4.10
N PHE A 462 -9.42 2.90 3.82
CA PHE A 462 -10.33 3.70 4.65
C PHE A 462 -11.79 3.34 4.40
N PRO A 463 -12.67 3.44 5.40
CA PRO A 463 -14.10 3.56 5.13
C PRO A 463 -14.37 4.95 4.50
N ILE A 464 -15.34 5.02 3.59
CA ILE A 464 -15.59 6.22 2.80
C ILE A 464 -15.98 7.45 3.64
N ASN A 465 -16.66 7.24 4.77
CA ASN A 465 -17.09 8.30 5.67
C ASN A 465 -15.93 9.13 6.19
N PHE A 466 -14.75 8.53 6.41
CA PHE A 466 -13.57 9.25 6.88
C PHE A 466 -13.18 10.35 5.91
N LEU A 467 -13.19 10.05 4.61
CA LEU A 467 -12.90 11.04 3.58
C LEU A 467 -14.01 12.10 3.52
N VAL A 468 -15.27 11.70 3.60
CA VAL A 468 -16.43 12.61 3.52
C VAL A 468 -16.40 13.64 4.65
N VAL A 469 -16.25 13.16 5.89
CA VAL A 469 -16.26 13.99 7.09
C VAL A 469 -15.10 15.00 7.07
N VAL A 470 -13.90 14.59 6.64
CA VAL A 470 -12.77 15.52 6.48
C VAL A 470 -13.01 16.57 5.40
N LEU A 471 -13.64 16.20 4.27
CA LEU A 471 -13.97 17.16 3.22
C LEU A 471 -15.06 18.14 3.63
N GLU A 472 -15.97 17.78 4.54
CA GLU A 472 -17.02 18.68 5.03
C GLU A 472 -16.46 19.82 5.90
N ASP A 473 -15.37 19.59 6.63
CA ASP A 473 -14.72 20.63 7.45
C ASP A 473 -13.93 21.64 6.63
N ILE A 474 -13.45 21.23 5.46
CA ILE A 474 -12.67 22.11 4.61
C ILE A 474 -13.63 23.11 3.96
N LYS A 475 -13.63 24.35 4.44
CA LYS A 475 -14.56 25.40 3.97
C LYS A 475 -14.31 25.83 2.53
N ARG A 476 -13.04 25.85 2.10
CA ARG A 476 -12.63 26.35 0.78
C ARG A 476 -12.53 25.20 -0.22
N GLU A 477 -13.20 25.34 -1.35
CA GLU A 477 -13.23 24.29 -2.38
C GLU A 477 -11.85 23.99 -2.97
N GLU A 478 -10.99 25.01 -3.11
CA GLU A 478 -9.60 24.84 -3.55
C GLU A 478 -8.77 23.96 -2.59
N ASP A 479 -9.03 24.05 -1.29
CA ASP A 479 -8.29 23.29 -0.28
C ASP A 479 -8.81 21.84 -0.25
N LYS A 480 -10.09 21.61 -0.58
CA LYS A 480 -10.62 20.25 -0.82
C LYS A 480 -9.94 19.60 -2.01
N VAL A 481 -9.76 20.34 -3.11
CA VAL A 481 -9.05 19.85 -4.29
C VAL A 481 -7.62 19.49 -3.92
N LYS A 482 -6.85 20.40 -3.31
CA LYS A 482 -5.48 20.11 -2.85
C LYS A 482 -5.40 18.89 -1.93
N PHE A 483 -6.36 18.74 -1.01
CA PHE A 483 -6.43 17.58 -0.14
C PHE A 483 -6.66 16.28 -0.92
N LEU A 484 -7.58 16.27 -1.90
CA LEU A 484 -7.85 15.13 -2.76
C LEU A 484 -6.69 14.79 -3.70
N GLU A 485 -5.96 15.81 -4.17
CA GLU A 485 -4.72 15.63 -4.93
C GLU A 485 -3.65 14.94 -4.08
N PHE A 486 -3.51 15.35 -2.82
CA PHE A 486 -2.56 14.78 -1.87
C PHE A 486 -2.97 13.38 -1.36
N PHE A 487 -4.27 13.11 -1.21
CA PHE A 487 -4.80 11.87 -0.65
C PHE A 487 -4.30 10.63 -1.41
N ASN A 488 -3.77 9.64 -0.70
CA ASN A 488 -3.34 8.39 -1.30
C ASN A 488 -3.61 7.24 -0.32
N THR A 489 -3.56 6.01 -0.84
CA THR A 489 -3.74 4.81 -0.02
C THR A 489 -2.42 4.25 0.50
N THR A 490 -1.32 5.01 0.35
CA THR A 490 0.04 4.63 0.77
C THR A 490 0.85 5.87 1.12
N GLY A 491 1.41 5.94 2.34
CA GLY A 491 2.27 7.04 2.77
C GLY A 491 1.52 8.19 3.46
N SER A 492 2.05 9.40 3.34
CA SER A 492 1.64 10.56 4.15
C SER A 492 0.20 11.05 3.88
N GLY A 493 -0.31 10.89 2.67
CA GLY A 493 -1.66 11.34 2.30
C GLY A 493 -2.77 10.60 3.05
N GLY A 494 -2.71 9.27 3.09
CA GLY A 494 -3.63 8.47 3.89
C GLY A 494 -3.39 8.64 5.39
N TRP A 495 -2.14 8.76 5.84
CA TRP A 495 -1.85 9.01 7.26
C TRP A 495 -2.44 10.34 7.76
N LEU A 496 -2.37 11.39 6.93
CA LEU A 496 -3.00 12.68 7.23
C LEU A 496 -4.52 12.53 7.36
N LEU A 497 -5.17 11.78 6.45
CA LEU A 497 -6.60 11.50 6.56
C LEU A 497 -6.92 10.80 7.89
N TYR A 498 -6.17 9.75 8.25
CA TYR A 498 -6.34 9.05 9.52
C TYR A 498 -6.23 10.01 10.72
N LYS A 499 -5.17 10.82 10.78
CA LYS A 499 -4.94 11.78 11.87
C LYS A 499 -6.05 12.81 12.00
N LEU A 500 -6.56 13.32 10.88
CA LEU A 500 -7.68 14.28 10.87
C LEU A 500 -9.00 13.65 11.32
N CYS A 501 -9.21 12.35 11.06
CA CYS A 501 -10.39 11.63 11.53
C CYS A 501 -10.32 11.23 13.00
N MET A 502 -9.13 10.91 13.54
CA MET A 502 -8.98 10.54 14.95
C MET A 502 -9.31 11.67 15.92
N ASN A 503 -9.24 12.93 15.47
CA ASN A 503 -9.68 14.07 16.26
C ASN A 503 -11.21 14.29 16.21
N ARG A 504 -11.99 13.35 15.66
CA ARG A 504 -13.44 13.48 15.47
C ARG A 504 -14.19 12.33 16.13
N SER A 505 -15.44 12.60 16.49
CA SER A 505 -16.40 11.57 16.85
C SER A 505 -16.87 10.83 15.59
N TRP A 506 -16.60 9.53 15.53
CA TRP A 506 -17.21 8.61 14.58
C TRP A 506 -17.88 7.48 15.37
N ASN A 507 -18.85 6.81 14.75
CA ASN A 507 -19.63 5.76 15.40
C ASN A 507 -19.42 4.43 14.69
N MET A 508 -19.37 3.35 15.46
CA MET A 508 -19.42 1.99 14.97
C MET A 508 -20.47 1.21 15.77
N GLN A 509 -21.38 0.56 15.07
CA GLN A 509 -22.37 -0.31 15.70
C GLN A 509 -21.73 -1.57 16.30
N GLY A 510 -22.03 -1.86 17.56
CA GLY A 510 -21.63 -3.08 18.25
C GLY A 510 -21.76 -2.97 19.76
N LEU A 511 -21.68 -4.10 20.45
CA LEU A 511 -21.60 -4.20 21.91
C LEU A 511 -20.12 -4.31 22.31
N MET A 512 -19.34 -3.26 22.07
CA MET A 512 -17.90 -3.25 22.34
C MET A 512 -17.48 -1.92 22.97
N THR A 513 -16.35 -1.93 23.68
CA THR A 513 -15.76 -0.70 24.23
C THR A 513 -15.24 0.21 23.12
N GLU A 514 -15.11 1.51 23.41
CA GLU A 514 -14.54 2.49 22.47
C GLU A 514 -13.09 2.14 22.07
N GLU A 515 -12.34 1.56 23.01
CA GLU A 515 -10.98 1.10 22.77
C GLU A 515 -10.95 -0.04 21.74
N VAL A 516 -11.76 -1.09 21.94
CA VAL A 516 -11.83 -2.24 21.03
C VAL A 516 -12.34 -1.81 19.66
N ALA A 517 -13.37 -0.96 19.59
CA ALA A 517 -13.85 -0.41 18.33
C ALA A 517 -12.74 0.35 17.57
N SER A 518 -11.96 1.17 18.28
CA SER A 518 -10.85 1.93 17.71
C SER A 518 -9.76 1.03 17.15
N GLN A 519 -9.41 -0.06 17.85
CA GLN A 519 -8.43 -1.04 17.38
C GLN A 519 -8.93 -1.83 16.18
N ILE A 520 -10.20 -2.26 16.16
CA ILE A 520 -10.80 -2.94 15.00
C ILE A 520 -10.74 -2.05 13.76
N VAL A 521 -11.12 -0.78 13.89
CA VAL A 521 -11.06 0.18 12.77
C VAL A 521 -9.63 0.40 12.32
N TYR A 522 -8.68 0.53 13.25
CA TYR A 522 -7.26 0.67 12.92
C TYR A 522 -6.73 -0.54 12.14
N HIS A 523 -6.94 -1.75 12.65
CA HIS A 523 -6.55 -2.99 11.98
C HIS A 523 -7.19 -3.11 10.59
N SER A 524 -8.45 -2.71 10.45
CA SER A 524 -9.16 -2.74 9.17
C SER A 524 -8.60 -1.72 8.17
N ILE A 525 -8.20 -0.53 8.64
CA ILE A 525 -7.59 0.50 7.79
C ILE A 525 -6.22 0.04 7.32
N PHE A 526 -5.33 -0.34 8.24
CA PHE A 526 -3.92 -0.57 7.94
C PHE A 526 -3.59 -2.01 7.54
N GLY A 527 -4.44 -2.99 7.86
CA GLY A 527 -4.18 -4.41 7.63
C GLY A 527 -3.17 -4.99 8.64
N THR A 528 -3.18 -4.50 9.88
CA THR A 528 -2.12 -4.77 10.88
C THR A 528 -2.40 -5.95 11.82
N TYR A 529 -3.45 -6.73 11.59
CA TYR A 529 -3.83 -7.84 12.49
C TYR A 529 -2.82 -9.00 12.53
N LYS A 530 -1.86 -9.01 11.61
CA LYS A 530 -0.76 -9.97 11.51
C LYS A 530 0.60 -9.36 11.87
N GLU A 531 0.62 -8.06 12.17
CA GLU A 531 1.84 -7.34 12.53
C GLU A 531 2.17 -7.58 14.00
N ASP A 532 3.39 -7.24 14.37
CA ASP A 532 3.80 -7.26 15.77
C ASP A 532 3.08 -6.15 16.55
N LEU A 533 2.26 -6.55 17.54
CA LEU A 533 1.49 -5.62 18.37
C LEU A 533 2.39 -4.68 19.19
N SER A 534 3.63 -5.08 19.49
CA SER A 534 4.62 -4.22 20.17
C SER A 534 5.13 -3.07 19.29
N ILE A 535 5.10 -3.23 17.97
CA ILE A 535 5.38 -2.13 17.04
C ILE A 535 4.19 -1.17 17.04
N LEU A 536 2.97 -1.70 17.10
CA LEU A 536 1.76 -0.87 17.14
C LEU A 536 1.70 0.01 18.39
N SER A 537 2.11 -0.51 19.56
CA SER A 537 2.16 0.29 20.79
C SER A 537 3.20 1.41 20.73
N GLN A 538 4.28 1.24 19.97
CA GLN A 538 5.31 2.28 19.78
C GLN A 538 4.89 3.39 18.82
N ILE A 539 4.15 3.06 17.76
CA ILE A 539 3.75 4.03 16.72
C ILE A 539 2.38 4.68 16.97
N THR A 540 1.61 4.16 17.92
CA THR A 540 0.31 4.70 18.32
C THR A 540 0.35 5.25 19.74
N LYS A 541 -0.68 6.00 20.13
CA LYS A 541 -0.83 6.48 21.52
C LYS A 541 -1.49 5.43 22.43
N THR A 542 -1.77 4.25 21.90
CA THR A 542 -2.47 3.17 22.59
C THR A 542 -1.43 2.26 23.25
N GLY A 543 -1.48 2.17 24.58
CA GLY A 543 -0.50 1.39 25.35
C GLY A 543 -0.63 -0.12 25.17
N ASN A 544 -1.86 -0.63 25.02
CA ASN A 544 -2.16 -2.06 24.89
C ASN A 544 -2.93 -2.34 23.60
N TRP A 545 -2.40 -3.24 22.77
CA TRP A 545 -3.07 -3.75 21.59
C TRP A 545 -3.58 -5.16 21.88
N TYR A 546 -4.85 -5.42 21.60
CA TYR A 546 -5.48 -6.71 21.82
C TYR A 546 -5.23 -7.66 20.65
N THR A 547 -4.99 -8.92 20.96
CA THR A 547 -5.03 -10.03 20.02
C THR A 547 -6.44 -10.20 19.46
N ARG A 548 -6.57 -10.93 18.34
CA ARG A 548 -7.88 -11.21 17.74
C ARG A 548 -8.80 -11.94 18.73
N GLU A 549 -8.26 -12.89 19.49
CA GLU A 549 -9.00 -13.65 20.50
C GLU A 549 -9.55 -12.73 21.59
N GLU A 550 -8.74 -11.78 22.09
CA GLU A 550 -9.16 -10.79 23.08
C GLU A 550 -10.22 -9.84 22.52
N ILE A 551 -10.05 -9.36 21.28
CA ILE A 551 -11.04 -8.52 20.59
C ILE A 551 -12.40 -9.24 20.49
N LEU A 552 -12.40 -10.55 20.21
CA LEU A 552 -13.63 -11.35 20.08
C LEU A 552 -14.25 -11.74 21.42
N LEU A 553 -13.51 -11.67 22.52
CA LEU A 553 -14.05 -11.89 23.87
C LEU A 553 -14.73 -10.63 24.40
N GLU A 554 -14.24 -9.45 24.01
CA GLU A 554 -14.76 -8.14 24.40
C GLU A 554 -15.93 -7.63 23.53
N ALA A 555 -16.15 -8.21 22.34
CA ALA A 555 -17.13 -7.78 21.35
C ALA A 555 -18.24 -8.83 21.09
#